data_AF-A0A0G0M017-F1
#
_entry.id   AF-A0A0G0M017-F1
#
_cell.length_a   1.000
_cell.length_b   1.000
_cell.length_c   1.000
_cell.angle_alpha   90.00
_cell.angle_beta   90.00
_cell.angle_gamma   90.00
#
_symmetry.space_group_name_H-M   'P 1'
#
loop_
_entity.id
_entity.type
_entity.pdbx_description
1 polymer ?
#
loop_
_entity_poly.entity_id
_entity_poly.type
_entity_poly.pdbx_seq_one_letter_code
_entity_poly.pdbx_strand_id
1 'polypeptide(L)'
;MKKNTLFLKKNPILKDFQKYIIKMEKERGFMDQTVIEKCLLLGEEVGELFKAIRKETNIKIDNRSKFKSIDYELVDIFIFLCVIANRLNIDLEKAFREKEEINKKRVWEKDK
;
A
#
# COMPACT_ATOMS: atom_id res chain seq x y z
N MET A 1 -27.75 6.30 10.54
CA MET A 1 -26.40 5.70 10.47
C MET A 1 -26.17 5.18 9.06
N LYS A 2 -25.16 5.66 8.33
CA LYS A 2 -24.83 5.09 7.00
C LYS A 2 -24.38 3.64 7.24
N LYS A 3 -25.04 2.68 6.60
CA LYS A 3 -24.68 1.26 6.66
C LYS A 3 -23.27 1.11 6.10
N ASN A 4 -22.32 0.60 6.88
CA ASN A 4 -20.97 0.30 6.39
C ASN A 4 -21.12 -0.77 5.30
N THR A 5 -20.79 -0.43 4.05
CA THR A 5 -20.95 -1.37 2.93
C THR A 5 -19.63 -2.00 2.50
N LEU A 6 -18.53 -1.69 3.20
CA LEU A 6 -17.24 -2.30 2.95
C LEU A 6 -17.25 -3.77 3.35
N PHE A 7 -16.99 -4.62 2.37
CA PHE A 7 -16.92 -6.07 2.54
C PHE A 7 -15.86 -6.61 1.60
N LEU A 8 -14.87 -7.29 2.17
CA LEU A 8 -13.88 -8.06 1.44
C LEU A 8 -14.22 -9.54 1.59
N LYS A 9 -14.38 -10.24 0.46
CA LYS A 9 -14.75 -11.65 0.46
C LYS A 9 -13.62 -12.53 1.01
N LYS A 10 -13.95 -13.77 1.40
CA LYS A 10 -12.96 -14.80 1.72
C LYS A 10 -12.13 -15.15 0.48
N ASN A 11 -10.83 -15.37 0.66
CA ASN A 11 -9.85 -15.63 -0.41
C ASN A 11 -9.86 -14.53 -1.49
N PRO A 12 -9.57 -13.27 -1.11
CA PRO A 12 -9.52 -12.18 -2.07
C PRO A 12 -8.32 -12.35 -3.01
N ILE A 13 -8.52 -12.05 -4.29
CA ILE A 13 -7.43 -11.80 -5.23
C ILE A 13 -7.10 -10.30 -5.24
N LEU A 14 -5.98 -9.90 -5.83
CA LEU A 14 -5.52 -8.51 -5.79
C LEU A 14 -6.55 -7.54 -6.40
N LYS A 15 -7.28 -8.00 -7.41
CA LYS A 15 -8.41 -7.26 -8.01
C LYS A 15 -9.56 -6.99 -7.02
N ASP A 16 -9.80 -7.89 -6.06
CA ASP A 16 -10.81 -7.66 -5.03
C ASP A 16 -10.37 -6.58 -4.04
N PHE A 17 -9.08 -6.54 -3.68
CA PHE A 17 -8.51 -5.45 -2.87
C PHE A 17 -8.61 -4.11 -3.59
N GLN A 18 -8.22 -4.06 -4.87
CA GLN A 18 -8.35 -2.84 -5.68
C GLN A 18 -9.81 -2.32 -5.70
N LYS A 19 -10.79 -3.21 -5.90
CA LYS A 19 -12.22 -2.86 -5.87
C LYS A 19 -12.70 -2.42 -4.48
N TYR A 20 -12.29 -3.12 -3.44
CA TYR A 20 -12.59 -2.77 -2.05
C TYR A 20 -12.10 -1.36 -1.73
N ILE A 21 -10.88 -1.04 -2.15
CA ILE A 21 -10.25 0.26 -1.90
C ILE A 21 -10.95 1.39 -2.66
N ILE A 22 -11.36 1.20 -3.92
CA ILE A 22 -12.21 2.18 -4.64
C ILE A 22 -13.47 2.49 -3.83
N LYS A 23 -14.14 1.44 -3.34
CA LYS A 23 -15.36 1.59 -2.56
C LYS A 23 -15.10 2.32 -1.24
N MET A 24 -14.01 1.97 -0.56
CA MET A 24 -13.56 2.63 0.67
C MET A 24 -13.27 4.12 0.44
N GLU A 25 -12.56 4.49 -0.63
CA GLU A 25 -12.30 5.89 -0.95
C GLU A 25 -13.59 6.66 -1.24
N LYS A 26 -14.53 6.06 -1.95
CA LYS A 26 -15.85 6.65 -2.22
C LYS A 26 -16.66 6.86 -0.93
N GLU A 27 -16.66 5.90 -0.02
CA GLU A 27 -17.36 6.03 1.27
C GLU A 27 -16.73 7.08 2.18
N ARG A 28 -15.40 7.23 2.12
CA ARG A 28 -14.62 8.19 2.93
C ARG A 28 -14.50 9.58 2.30
N GLY A 29 -14.94 9.77 1.06
CA GLY A 29 -14.90 11.08 0.38
C GLY A 29 -13.52 11.46 -0.15
N PHE A 30 -12.69 10.49 -0.51
CA PHE A 30 -11.31 10.70 -0.99
C PHE A 30 -11.16 10.58 -2.52
N MET A 31 -12.26 10.51 -3.25
CA MET A 31 -12.24 10.32 -4.70
C MET A 31 -11.65 11.51 -5.46
N ASP A 32 -11.78 12.72 -4.92
CA ASP A 32 -11.34 13.96 -5.57
C ASP A 32 -9.83 14.23 -5.43
N GLN A 33 -9.13 13.44 -4.62
CA GLN A 33 -7.68 13.55 -4.45
C GLN A 33 -6.93 13.02 -5.68
N THR A 34 -5.97 13.80 -6.13
CA THR A 34 -5.11 13.56 -7.29
C THR A 34 -4.11 12.43 -7.04
N VAL A 35 -3.57 11.88 -8.13
CA VAL A 35 -2.51 10.86 -8.04
C VAL A 35 -1.25 11.39 -7.33
N ILE A 36 -0.92 12.68 -7.50
CA ILE A 36 0.24 13.30 -6.85
C ILE A 36 0.04 13.34 -5.34
N GLU A 37 -1.12 13.77 -4.85
CA GLU A 37 -1.44 13.77 -3.42
C GLU A 37 -1.36 12.35 -2.83
N LYS A 38 -1.84 11.33 -3.56
CA LYS A 38 -1.74 9.94 -3.11
C LYS A 38 -0.30 9.41 -3.09
N CYS A 39 0.55 9.85 -4.01
CA CYS A 39 1.99 9.54 -3.97
C CYS A 39 2.69 10.19 -2.77
N LEU A 40 2.29 11.41 -2.39
CA LEU A 40 2.83 12.06 -1.19
C LEU A 40 2.45 11.29 0.08
N LEU A 41 1.18 10.89 0.20
CA LEU A 41 0.71 10.06 1.32
C LEU A 41 1.40 8.70 1.36
N LEU A 42 1.61 8.04 0.21
CA LEU A 42 2.43 6.82 0.15
C LEU A 42 3.83 7.04 0.75
N GLY A 43 4.47 8.17 0.44
CA GLY A 43 5.77 8.53 1.00
C GLY A 43 5.74 8.71 2.52
N GLU A 44 4.66 9.27 3.06
CA GLU A 44 4.44 9.39 4.51
C GLU A 44 4.36 8.00 5.16
N GLU A 45 3.55 7.08 4.63
CA GLU A 45 3.41 5.72 5.17
C GLU A 45 4.72 4.91 5.10
N VAL A 46 5.52 5.09 4.05
CA VAL A 46 6.88 4.50 3.98
C VAL A 46 7.77 5.06 5.09
N GLY A 47 7.66 6.36 5.37
CA GLY A 47 8.35 7.00 6.50
C GLY A 47 7.89 6.47 7.86
N GLU A 48 6.59 6.19 8.03
CA GLU A 48 6.04 5.55 9.24
C GLU A 48 6.59 4.13 9.41
N LEU A 49 6.62 3.34 8.33
CA LEU A 49 7.23 2.01 8.33
C LEU A 49 8.71 2.05 8.77
N PHE A 50 9.49 3.02 8.27
CA PHE A 50 10.89 3.16 8.69
C PHE A 50 11.02 3.47 10.18
N LYS A 51 10.15 4.31 10.74
CA LYS A 51 10.12 4.58 12.18
C LYS A 51 9.77 3.32 12.96
N ALA A 52 8.79 2.54 12.51
CA ALA A 52 8.37 1.29 13.15
C ALA A 52 9.50 0.24 13.15
N ILE A 53 10.20 0.06 12.02
CA ILE A 53 11.35 -0.86 11.93
C ILE A 53 12.50 -0.41 12.83
N ARG A 54 12.85 0.89 12.84
CA ARG A 54 13.92 1.41 13.69
C ARG A 54 13.68 1.09 15.17
N LYS A 55 12.42 1.20 15.62
CA LYS A 55 12.01 0.81 16.98
C LYS A 55 12.27 -0.66 17.27
N GLU A 56 11.83 -1.54 16.37
CA GLU A 56 11.98 -2.99 16.53
C GLU A 56 13.46 -3.40 16.59
N THR A 57 14.33 -2.70 15.84
CA THR A 57 15.78 -2.93 15.83
C THR A 57 16.56 -2.25 16.96
N ASN A 58 15.89 -1.69 17.97
CA ASN A 58 16.50 -1.04 19.15
C ASN A 58 17.42 0.15 18.82
N ILE A 59 17.23 0.80 17.67
CA ILE A 59 17.90 2.07 17.36
C ILE A 59 17.20 3.16 18.16
N LYS A 60 17.95 3.93 18.97
CA LYS A 60 17.40 4.99 19.84
C LYS A 60 16.41 5.90 19.08
N ILE A 61 15.23 6.07 19.66
CA ILE A 61 14.14 6.94 19.20
C ILE A 61 13.60 7.71 20.40
N ASP A 62 13.01 8.87 20.15
CA ASP A 62 12.36 9.66 21.19
C ASP A 62 11.14 8.91 21.75
N ASN A 63 11.11 8.66 23.06
CA ASN A 63 10.04 7.92 23.75
C ASN A 63 8.65 8.56 23.61
N ARG A 64 8.53 9.79 23.11
CA ARG A 64 7.25 10.48 22.91
C ARG A 64 6.53 10.16 21.60
N SER A 65 7.16 9.43 20.71
CA SER A 65 6.60 9.19 19.38
C SER A 65 5.57 8.06 19.40
N LYS A 66 4.35 8.37 18.95
CA LYS A 66 3.30 7.39 18.68
C LYS A 66 3.59 6.75 17.33
N PHE A 67 3.59 5.42 17.28
CA PHE A 67 3.81 4.66 16.05
C PHE A 67 2.79 3.53 15.97
N LYS A 68 2.37 3.14 14.76
CA LYS A 68 1.64 1.89 14.58
C LYS A 68 2.64 0.72 14.48
N SER A 69 2.12 -0.49 14.48
CA SER A 69 2.91 -1.71 14.30
C SER A 69 3.32 -1.86 12.83
N ILE A 70 4.42 -2.58 12.57
CA ILE A 70 5.01 -2.75 11.23
C ILE A 70 3.97 -3.30 10.24
N ASP A 71 3.13 -4.23 10.66
CA ASP A 71 2.06 -4.80 9.85
C ASP A 71 1.03 -3.75 9.41
N TYR A 72 0.68 -2.78 10.27
CA TYR A 72 -0.25 -1.70 9.92
C TYR A 72 0.35 -0.74 8.91
N GLU A 73 1.62 -0.35 9.06
CA GLU A 73 2.27 0.54 8.09
C GLU A 73 2.46 -0.16 6.73
N LEU A 74 2.73 -1.46 6.72
CA LEU A 74 2.74 -2.26 5.49
C LEU A 74 1.36 -2.29 4.80
N VAL A 75 0.28 -2.39 5.58
CA VAL A 75 -1.08 -2.33 5.06
C VAL A 75 -1.40 -0.93 4.50
N ASP A 76 -0.98 0.13 5.18
CA ASP A 76 -1.20 1.51 4.70
C ASP A 76 -0.46 1.77 3.38
N ILE A 77 0.79 1.31 3.26
CA ILE A 77 1.55 1.30 1.99
C ILE A 77 0.80 0.53 0.91
N PHE A 78 0.33 -0.68 1.22
CA PHE A 78 -0.43 -1.50 0.27
C PHE A 78 -1.71 -0.81 -0.20
N ILE A 79 -2.42 -0.12 0.70
CA ILE A 79 -3.63 0.64 0.38
C ILE A 79 -3.29 1.75 -0.61
N PHE A 80 -2.28 2.58 -0.33
CA PHE A 80 -1.93 3.68 -1.24
C PHE A 80 -1.38 3.20 -2.59
N LEU A 81 -0.62 2.10 -2.62
CA LEU A 81 -0.23 1.45 -3.87
C LEU A 81 -1.45 1.07 -4.72
N CYS A 82 -2.46 0.46 -4.10
CA CYS A 82 -3.71 0.13 -4.80
C CYS A 82 -4.48 1.39 -5.23
N VAL A 83 -4.54 2.44 -4.41
CA VAL A 83 -5.17 3.72 -4.78
C VAL A 83 -4.52 4.32 -6.02
N ILE A 84 -3.18 4.39 -6.05
CA ILE A 84 -2.42 4.92 -7.18
C ILE A 84 -2.67 4.07 -8.43
N ALA A 85 -2.60 2.75 -8.31
CA ALA A 85 -2.92 1.83 -9.41
C ALA A 85 -4.36 2.08 -9.94
N ASN A 86 -5.33 2.24 -9.05
CA ASN A 86 -6.72 2.50 -9.42
C ASN A 86 -6.90 3.85 -10.14
N ARG A 87 -6.27 4.92 -9.65
CA ARG A 87 -6.32 6.25 -10.30
C ARG A 87 -5.70 6.23 -11.71
N LEU A 88 -4.68 5.40 -11.91
CA LEU A 88 -4.01 5.21 -13.21
C LEU A 88 -4.64 4.10 -14.08
N ASN A 89 -5.75 3.50 -13.63
CA ASN A 89 -6.42 2.39 -14.30
C ASN A 89 -5.50 1.18 -14.58
N ILE A 90 -4.62 0.86 -13.63
CA ILE A 90 -3.69 -0.26 -13.68
C ILE A 90 -4.29 -1.48 -12.98
N ASP A 91 -4.33 -2.62 -13.69
CA ASP A 91 -4.58 -3.93 -13.08
C ASP A 91 -3.27 -4.43 -12.46
N LEU A 92 -3.14 -4.29 -11.14
CA LEU A 92 -1.87 -4.51 -10.44
C LEU A 92 -1.44 -5.97 -10.48
N GLU A 93 -2.40 -6.91 -10.51
CA GLU A 93 -2.11 -8.34 -10.60
C GLU A 93 -1.52 -8.68 -11.96
N LYS A 94 -2.13 -8.18 -13.03
CA LYS A 94 -1.62 -8.34 -14.38
C LYS A 94 -0.23 -7.73 -14.52
N ALA A 95 -0.05 -6.49 -14.08
CA ALA A 95 1.23 -5.78 -14.15
C ALA A 95 2.35 -6.52 -13.39
N PHE A 96 2.03 -7.06 -12.21
CA PHE A 96 2.97 -7.87 -11.44
C PHE A 96 3.40 -9.13 -12.21
N ARG A 97 2.44 -9.89 -12.75
CA ARG A 97 2.73 -11.11 -13.53
C ARG A 97 3.60 -10.82 -14.74
N GLU A 98 3.26 -9.78 -15.50
CA GLU A 98 4.03 -9.37 -16.68
C GLU A 98 5.46 -8.95 -16.30
N LYS A 99 5.63 -8.21 -15.20
CA LYS A 99 6.94 -7.79 -14.71
C LYS A 99 7.80 -8.98 -14.28
N GLU A 100 7.18 -9.99 -13.65
CA GLU A 100 7.88 -11.20 -13.21
C GLU A 100 8.36 -12.06 -14.39
N GLU A 101 7.60 -12.15 -15.47
CA GLU A 101 8.08 -12.83 -16.70
C GLU A 101 9.30 -12.13 -17.32
N ILE A 102 9.42 -10.82 -17.15
CA ILE A 102 10.62 -10.06 -17.53
C ILE A 102 11.76 -10.35 -16.54
N ASN A 103 11.49 -10.38 -15.23
CA ASN A 103 12.50 -10.61 -14.20
C ASN A 103 13.12 -12.01 -14.26
N LYS A 104 12.35 -13.03 -14.67
CA LYS A 104 12.85 -14.41 -14.89
C LYS A 104 13.94 -14.50 -15.95
N LYS A 105 14.01 -13.54 -16.86
CA LYS A 105 15.03 -13.49 -17.92
C LYS A 105 16.30 -12.77 -17.49
N ARG A 106 16.32 -12.19 -16.28
CA ARG A 106 17.48 -11.46 -15.75
C ARG A 106 18.43 -12.43 -15.06
N VAL A 107 19.71 -12.27 -15.32
CA VAL A 107 20.78 -12.89 -14.53
C VAL A 107 21.12 -11.90 -13.43
N TRP A 108 20.99 -12.34 -12.18
CA TRP A 108 21.36 -11.54 -11.02
C TRP A 108 22.76 -11.95 -10.60
N GLU A 109 23.74 -11.15 -10.97
CA GLU A 109 25.08 -11.29 -10.42
C GLU A 109 25.06 -10.65 -9.01
N LYS A 110 25.59 -11.38 -8.02
CA LYS A 110 25.88 -10.76 -6.73
C LYS A 110 27.09 -9.85 -6.95
N ASP A 111 26.90 -8.56 -6.76
CA ASP A 111 28.04 -7.66 -6.56
C ASP A 111 28.92 -8.25 -5.43
N LYS A 112 30.21 -8.42 -5.73
CA LYS A 112 31.21 -8.95 -4.80
C LYS A 112 31.50 -7.99 -3.67
#